data_AF-A0A7S1K9D4-F1
#
_entry.id   AF-A0A7S1K9D4-F1
#
_cell.length_a   1.000
_cell.length_b   1.000
_cell.length_c   1.000
_cell.angle_alpha   90.00
_cell.angle_beta   90.00
_cell.angle_gamma   90.00
#
_symmetry.space_group_name_H-M   'P 1'
#
loop_
_entity.id
_entity.type
_entity.pdbx_description
1 polymer ?
#
loop_
_entity_poly.entity_id
_entity_poly.type
_entity_poly.pdbx_seq_one_letter_code
_entity_poly.pdbx_strand_id
1 'polypeptide(L)'
;AARDGDKEADRSKQMMADKLYQVPEDGGMEESLDGNTESTALSSDGVKLATAAVDKWTVDDVLEFFTTLGFAGPKLDNALNAIAESGLDGVTLLSLSEGDLMTELGLGKLQAKKVLSSLRLKSM
;
A
#
# COMPACT_ATOMS: atom_id res chain seq x y z
N ALA A 1 28.93 -23.57 -54.69
CA ALA A 1 27.47 -23.78 -54.77
C ALA A 1 27.19 -25.26 -54.50
N ALA A 2 26.62 -25.54 -53.32
CA ALA A 2 26.28 -26.84 -52.69
C ALA A 2 26.18 -26.51 -51.17
N ARG A 3 25.22 -26.86 -50.31
CA ARG A 3 24.04 -27.75 -50.22
C ARG A 3 23.18 -27.11 -49.09
N ASP A 4 21.87 -26.93 -49.21
CA ASP A 4 20.79 -27.88 -48.87
C ASP A 4 20.99 -28.70 -47.57
N GLY A 5 19.99 -28.64 -46.69
CA GLY A 5 19.88 -29.30 -45.38
C GLY A 5 19.72 -28.28 -44.25
N ASP A 6 18.69 -28.26 -43.41
CA ASP A 6 17.62 -29.21 -43.09
C ASP A 6 16.69 -28.36 -42.17
N LYS A 7 15.46 -27.99 -42.52
CA LYS A 7 14.24 -28.79 -42.37
C LYS A 7 14.16 -29.63 -41.07
N GLU A 8 14.44 -29.01 -39.92
CA GLU A 8 14.02 -29.56 -38.63
C GLU A 8 12.51 -29.32 -38.40
N ALA A 9 11.72 -30.04 -39.19
CA ALA A 9 10.34 -30.37 -38.91
C ALA A 9 10.33 -31.60 -38.01
N ASP A 10 10.49 -31.46 -36.68
CA ASP A 10 10.13 -32.51 -35.73
C ASP A 10 9.80 -31.98 -34.33
N ARG A 11 8.50 -31.76 -34.11
CA ARG A 11 7.78 -31.93 -32.84
C ARG A 11 6.30 -31.73 -33.17
N SER A 12 5.68 -32.60 -33.95
CA SER A 12 5.44 -34.00 -33.60
C SER A 12 4.92 -34.10 -32.16
N LYS A 13 3.61 -34.40 -32.06
CA LYS A 13 2.68 -34.45 -30.90
C LYS A 13 1.88 -33.14 -30.71
N GLN A 14 0.76 -32.85 -31.37
CA GLN A 14 -0.34 -33.72 -31.85
C GLN A 14 -0.62 -34.90 -30.92
N MET A 15 -0.83 -34.69 -29.61
CA MET A 15 -1.62 -35.58 -28.74
C MET A 15 -1.86 -34.82 -27.42
N MET A 16 -2.95 -34.07 -27.28
CA MET A 16 -3.75 -33.89 -26.04
C MET A 16 -5.00 -33.04 -26.38
N ALA A 17 -5.63 -33.30 -27.54
CA ALA A 17 -6.97 -32.83 -27.85
C ALA A 17 -7.98 -33.83 -27.27
N ASP A 18 -7.99 -33.94 -25.94
CA ASP A 18 -9.03 -34.64 -25.19
C ASP A 18 -8.89 -34.29 -23.70
N LYS A 19 -9.31 -33.07 -23.34
CA LYS A 19 -9.78 -32.83 -21.98
C LYS A 19 -11.27 -32.57 -22.07
N LEU A 20 -11.98 -33.69 -21.99
CA LEU A 20 -13.29 -33.85 -21.40
C LEU A 20 -13.91 -32.55 -20.87
N TYR A 21 -14.91 -32.09 -21.60
CA TYR A 21 -16.11 -31.53 -20.98
C TYR A 21 -16.63 -32.55 -19.96
N GLN A 22 -16.63 -32.20 -18.67
CA GLN A 22 -17.73 -32.48 -17.72
C GLN A 22 -17.34 -32.08 -16.30
N VAL A 23 -17.85 -30.92 -15.86
CA VAL A 23 -18.73 -30.77 -14.68
C VAL A 23 -19.22 -29.33 -14.66
N PRO A 24 -20.55 -29.12 -14.64
CA PRO A 24 -21.09 -28.53 -13.42
C PRO A 24 -22.34 -29.28 -12.98
N GLU A 25 -22.20 -30.12 -11.95
CA GLU A 25 -23.34 -30.46 -11.11
C GLU A 25 -23.26 -29.60 -9.86
N ASP A 26 -24.28 -28.76 -9.74
CA ASP A 26 -25.05 -28.52 -8.53
C ASP A 26 -24.29 -28.27 -7.22
N GLY A 27 -24.46 -27.05 -6.71
CA GLY A 27 -23.99 -26.67 -5.39
C GLY A 27 -24.40 -25.25 -5.09
N GLY A 28 -25.72 -25.03 -5.02
CA GLY A 28 -26.29 -23.79 -4.49
C GLY A 28 -25.70 -23.48 -3.13
N MET A 29 -24.96 -22.37 -3.05
CA MET A 29 -24.60 -21.74 -1.79
C MET A 29 -25.66 -20.68 -1.53
N GLU A 30 -26.75 -21.18 -0.97
CA GLU A 30 -27.70 -20.39 -0.21
C GLU A 30 -27.05 -20.01 1.14
N GLU A 31 -27.49 -18.88 1.70
CA GLU A 31 -27.16 -18.37 3.05
C GLU A 31 -25.76 -17.76 3.22
N SER A 32 -25.56 -16.58 3.81
CA SER A 32 -26.40 -15.82 4.73
C SER A 32 -26.13 -14.32 4.56
N LEU A 33 -27.21 -13.53 4.58
CA LEU A 33 -27.20 -12.09 4.76
C LEU A 33 -27.15 -11.79 6.27
N ASP A 34 -25.95 -11.68 6.81
CA ASP A 34 -25.68 -11.03 8.09
C ASP A 34 -24.49 -10.11 7.82
N GLY A 35 -24.65 -8.79 7.75
CA GLY A 35 -25.12 -7.98 8.85
C GLY A 35 -23.93 -7.13 9.28
N ASN A 36 -24.10 -5.82 9.25
CA ASN A 36 -23.20 -4.82 9.83
C ASN A 36 -21.92 -4.46 9.05
N THR A 37 -22.07 -3.70 7.97
CA THR A 37 -21.09 -2.63 7.67
C THR A 37 -21.76 -1.29 7.95
N GLU A 38 -21.80 -0.93 9.23
CA GLU A 38 -21.94 0.46 9.67
C GLU A 38 -20.72 1.24 9.14
N SER A 39 -20.81 1.68 7.89
CA SER A 39 -19.87 2.59 7.25
C SER A 39 -20.53 3.95 7.11
N THR A 40 -20.76 4.65 8.22
CA THR A 40 -21.06 6.10 8.18
C THR A 40 -20.63 6.80 9.47
N ALA A 41 -19.32 6.83 9.72
CA ALA A 41 -18.74 7.91 10.48
C ALA A 41 -17.32 8.19 9.97
N LEU A 42 -17.22 8.68 8.74
CA LEU A 42 -16.13 9.59 8.38
C LEU A 42 -16.41 10.88 9.15
N SER A 43 -16.17 10.83 10.46
CA SER A 43 -16.07 12.00 11.31
C SER A 43 -15.02 12.88 10.66
N SER A 44 -15.48 14.00 10.16
CA SER A 44 -14.66 15.10 9.67
C SER A 44 -13.92 15.70 10.88
N ASP A 45 -12.96 14.96 11.42
CA ASP A 45 -12.06 15.38 12.51
C ASP A 45 -10.75 15.93 11.91
N GLY A 46 -10.83 16.59 10.75
CA GLY A 46 -9.69 17.24 10.09
C GLY A 46 -9.12 18.44 10.86
N VAL A 47 -9.44 18.59 12.14
CA VAL A 47 -9.00 19.67 13.03
C VAL A 47 -8.23 19.13 14.26
N LYS A 48 -8.34 17.84 14.64
CA LYS A 48 -7.66 17.32 15.84
C LYS A 48 -6.14 17.37 15.76
N LEU A 49 -5.59 17.04 14.59
CA LEU A 49 -4.15 16.99 14.40
C LEU A 49 -3.48 18.34 14.62
N ALA A 50 -4.18 19.46 14.45
CA ALA A 50 -3.57 20.79 14.55
C ALA A 50 -3.15 21.16 15.99
N THR A 51 -3.73 20.53 17.00
CA THR A 51 -3.57 20.91 18.41
C THR A 51 -2.90 19.87 19.29
N ALA A 52 -2.85 18.60 18.86
CA ALA A 52 -2.19 17.55 19.62
C ALA A 52 -0.67 17.60 19.40
N ALA A 53 0.10 17.58 20.51
CA ALA A 53 1.55 17.48 20.46
C ALA A 53 1.96 16.17 19.75
N VAL A 54 3.02 16.24 18.94
CA VAL A 54 3.44 15.13 18.07
C VAL A 54 3.75 13.86 18.87
N ASP A 55 4.25 13.97 20.11
CA ASP A 55 4.53 12.82 20.99
C ASP A 55 3.28 12.01 21.38
N LYS A 56 2.07 12.56 21.15
CA LYS A 56 0.80 11.90 21.44
C LYS A 56 0.11 11.34 20.20
N TRP A 57 0.72 11.49 19.03
CA TRP A 57 0.12 11.01 17.79
C TRP A 57 0.14 9.49 17.76
N THR A 58 -1.02 8.93 17.43
CA THR A 58 -1.16 7.52 17.08
C THR A 58 -0.68 7.27 15.65
N VAL A 59 -0.62 6.00 15.25
CA VAL A 59 -0.28 5.63 13.87
C VAL A 59 -1.26 6.25 12.87
N ASP A 60 -2.54 6.32 13.22
CA ASP A 60 -3.59 6.94 12.39
C ASP A 60 -3.40 8.45 12.24
N ASP A 61 -3.07 9.14 13.33
CA ASP A 61 -2.71 10.57 13.33
C ASP A 61 -1.51 10.84 12.42
N VAL A 62 -0.50 9.97 12.45
CA VAL A 62 0.66 10.08 11.57
C VAL A 62 0.26 9.89 10.10
N LEU A 63 -0.56 8.88 9.77
CA LEU A 63 -1.06 8.67 8.41
C LEU A 63 -1.86 9.86 7.89
N GLU A 64 -2.74 10.42 8.72
CA GLU A 64 -3.49 11.63 8.38
C GLU A 64 -2.55 12.83 8.21
N PHE A 65 -1.52 12.98 9.05
CA PHE A 65 -0.50 14.02 8.87
C PHE A 65 0.22 13.92 7.52
N PHE A 66 0.67 12.74 7.13
CA PHE A 66 1.30 12.52 5.82
C PHE A 66 0.32 12.83 4.67
N THR A 67 -0.95 12.52 4.86
CA THR A 67 -2.03 12.88 3.91
C THR A 67 -2.19 14.40 3.79
N THR A 68 -2.22 15.14 4.92
CA THR A 68 -2.36 16.60 4.95
C THR A 68 -1.19 17.35 4.34
N LEU A 69 0.02 16.77 4.37
CA LEU A 69 1.19 17.34 3.70
C LEU A 69 1.08 17.27 2.17
N GLY A 70 -0.01 16.73 1.63
CA GLY A 70 -0.26 16.66 0.19
C GLY A 70 0.59 15.58 -0.46
N PHE A 71 0.99 14.56 0.30
CA PHE A 71 1.70 13.41 -0.24
C PHE A 71 0.76 12.34 -0.82
N ALA A 72 -0.54 12.62 -0.93
CA ALA A 72 -1.52 11.72 -1.53
C ALA A 72 -1.20 11.45 -3.03
N GLY A 73 -0.78 10.22 -3.33
CA GLY A 73 -0.52 9.76 -4.69
C GLY A 73 0.08 8.34 -4.73
N PRO A 74 0.03 7.66 -5.89
CA PRO A 74 0.28 6.22 -6.03
C PRO A 74 1.71 5.76 -5.70
N LYS A 75 2.67 6.69 -5.63
CA LYS A 75 4.05 6.38 -5.19
C LYS A 75 4.20 6.36 -3.67
N LEU A 76 3.21 6.88 -2.95
CA LEU A 76 3.29 7.09 -1.51
C LEU A 76 2.35 6.20 -0.71
N ASP A 77 1.47 5.44 -1.37
CA ASP A 77 0.82 4.26 -0.79
C ASP A 77 1.85 3.35 -0.13
N ASN A 78 3.05 3.21 -0.72
CA ASN A 78 4.11 2.40 -0.13
C ASN A 78 4.65 2.97 1.19
N ALA A 79 4.72 4.31 1.33
CA ALA A 79 5.16 4.95 2.56
C ALA A 79 4.08 4.91 3.64
N LEU A 80 2.81 5.15 3.27
CA LEU A 80 1.68 5.03 4.17
C LEU A 80 1.50 3.58 4.64
N ASN A 81 1.66 2.61 3.75
CA ASN A 81 1.63 1.19 4.10
C ASN A 81 2.82 0.83 5.01
N ALA A 82 4.02 1.34 4.72
CA ALA A 82 5.17 1.14 5.60
C ALA A 82 4.97 1.74 7.01
N ILE A 83 4.33 2.91 7.12
CA ILE A 83 3.94 3.54 8.40
C ILE A 83 2.96 2.63 9.15
N ALA A 84 1.92 2.14 8.46
CA ALA A 84 0.90 1.29 9.04
C ALA A 84 1.46 -0.08 9.48
N GLU A 85 2.29 -0.71 8.65
CA GLU A 85 2.90 -2.01 8.93
C GLU A 85 3.97 -1.94 10.02
N SER A 86 4.74 -0.85 10.06
CA SER A 86 5.76 -0.64 11.09
C SER A 86 5.18 -0.10 12.41
N GLY A 87 3.90 0.27 12.43
CA GLY A 87 3.24 0.85 13.60
C GLY A 87 3.88 2.18 14.02
N LEU A 88 4.28 3.00 13.04
CA LEU A 88 5.03 4.22 13.28
C LEU A 88 4.12 5.27 13.93
N ASP A 89 4.32 5.46 15.23
CA ASP A 89 3.63 6.43 16.08
C ASP A 89 4.40 7.76 16.16
N GLY A 90 3.80 8.75 16.82
CA GLY A 90 4.37 10.08 16.97
C GLY A 90 5.74 10.14 17.66
N VAL A 91 5.99 9.30 18.67
CA VAL A 91 7.27 9.25 19.38
C VAL A 91 8.35 8.69 18.47
N THR A 92 8.02 7.63 17.74
CA THR A 92 8.91 7.05 16.75
C THR A 92 9.19 8.05 15.63
N LEU A 93 8.17 8.75 15.12
CA LEU A 93 8.31 9.76 14.06
C LEU A 93 9.27 10.90 14.45
N LEU A 94 9.22 11.35 15.71
CA LEU A 94 10.14 12.38 16.23
C LEU A 94 11.58 11.91 16.35
N SER A 95 11.79 10.60 16.48
CA SER A 95 13.12 9.99 16.61
C SER A 95 13.79 9.68 15.26
N LEU A 96 13.02 9.72 14.16
CA LEU A 96 13.53 9.46 12.82
C LEU A 96 14.32 10.63 12.26
N SER A 97 15.46 10.31 11.63
CA SER A 97 16.28 11.27 10.91
C SER A 97 15.85 11.38 9.45
N GLU A 98 16.38 12.38 8.73
CA GLU A 98 16.16 12.54 7.28
C GLU A 98 16.55 11.25 6.52
N GLY A 99 17.62 10.58 6.96
CA GLY A 99 18.05 9.30 6.39
C GLY A 99 17.03 8.18 6.58
N ASP A 100 16.51 8.01 7.79
CA ASP A 100 15.55 6.95 8.10
C ASP A 100 14.23 7.13 7.35
N LEU A 101 13.77 8.38 7.21
CA LEU A 101 12.61 8.71 6.38
C LEU A 101 12.82 8.34 4.91
N MET A 102 14.06 8.40 4.40
CA MET A 102 14.37 8.02 3.03
C MET A 102 14.53 6.51 2.86
N THR A 103 15.11 5.81 3.84
CA THR A 103 15.39 4.37 3.76
C THR A 103 14.19 3.51 4.15
N GLU A 104 13.53 3.83 5.26
CA GLU A 104 12.43 3.04 5.82
C GLU A 104 11.11 3.34 5.12
N LEU A 105 10.84 4.62 4.84
CA LEU A 105 9.59 5.07 4.21
C LEU A 105 9.73 5.31 2.70
N GLY A 106 10.94 5.18 2.15
CA GLY A 106 11.19 5.40 0.72
C GLY A 106 10.95 6.85 0.27
N LEU A 107 10.95 7.82 1.19
CA LEU A 107 10.64 9.21 0.86
C LEU A 107 11.78 9.85 0.07
N GLY A 108 11.43 10.75 -0.85
CA GLY A 108 12.41 11.59 -1.50
C GLY A 108 13.02 12.61 -0.52
N LYS A 109 14.26 13.03 -0.76
CA LYS A 109 14.97 14.03 0.07
C LYS A 109 14.14 15.29 0.37
N LEU A 110 13.41 15.79 -0.64
CA LEU A 110 12.56 16.98 -0.48
C LEU A 110 11.34 16.70 0.41
N GLN A 111 10.78 15.49 0.36
CA GLN A 111 9.64 15.07 1.17
C GLN A 111 10.06 14.88 2.62
N ALA A 112 11.18 14.18 2.87
CA ALA A 112 11.75 14.01 4.21
C ALA A 112 12.02 15.36 4.88
N LYS A 113 12.59 16.32 4.14
CA LYS A 113 12.76 17.70 4.63
C LYS A 113 11.45 18.40 4.97
N LYS A 114 10.41 18.22 4.15
CA LYS A 114 9.09 18.81 4.39
C LYS A 114 8.44 18.22 5.64
N VAL A 115 8.56 16.92 5.85
CA VAL A 115 8.11 16.22 7.07
C VAL A 115 8.82 16.80 8.30
N LEU A 116 10.15 16.77 8.34
CA LEU A 116 10.93 17.26 9.48
C LEU A 116 10.68 18.75 9.77
N SER A 117 10.54 19.57 8.73
CA SER A 117 10.23 21.00 8.88
C SER A 117 8.83 21.21 9.47
N SER A 118 7.87 20.39 9.06
CA SER A 118 6.49 20.45 9.56
C SER A 118 6.39 19.95 11.01
N LEU A 119 7.15 18.91 11.37
CA LEU A 119 7.25 18.41 12.74
C LEU A 119 7.84 19.45 13.69
N ARG A 120 8.92 20.14 13.27
CA ARG A 120 9.50 21.24 14.06
C ARG A 120 8.52 22.39 14.28
N LEU A 121 7.70 22.70 13.29
CA LEU A 121 6.69 23.77 13.41
C LEU A 121 5.58 23.43 14.40
N LYS A 122 5.27 22.13 14.56
CA LYS A 122 4.14 21.62 15.33
C LYS A 122 4.52 21.14 16.74
N SER A 123 5.82 21.03 17.00
CA SER A 123 6.40 20.69 18.31
C SER A 123 6.80 21.93 19.14
N MET A 124 6.54 23.15 18.64
CA MET A 124 6.70 24.42 19.37
C MET A 124 5.36 24.86 19.98
#